data_AF-A0A358V2B2-F1
#
_entry.id   AF-A0A358V2B2-F1
#
_cell.length_a   1.000
_cell.length_b   1.000
_cell.length_c   1.000
_cell.angle_alpha   90.00
_cell.angle_beta   90.00
_cell.angle_gamma   90.00
#
_symmetry.space_group_name_H-M   'P 1'
#
loop_
_entity.id
_entity.type
_entity.pdbx_description
1 polymer ?
#
loop_
_entity_poly.entity_id
_entity_poly.type
_entity_poly.pdbx_seq_one_letter_code
_entity_poly.pdbx_strand_id
1 'polypeptide(L)'
;SRTKWRGALELEFVKETKSEMYYLIEINPRFPAWIYLSSAAGQNLALAYVEMALGLKSKTFDRPNAGIFFVRHAIDLVSDLNRLEELSVNSECFIERKKYETQ
;
A
#
# COMPACT_ATOMS: atom_id res chain seq x y z
N SER A 1 -22.83 11.11 3.83
CA SER A 1 -23.44 10.63 5.09
C SER A 1 -24.04 9.21 5.02
N ARG A 2 -24.41 8.67 3.84
CA ARG A 2 -25.08 7.35 3.72
C ARG A 2 -24.23 6.11 4.07
N THR A 3 -22.97 6.03 3.63
CA THR A 3 -22.11 4.85 3.90
C THR A 3 -21.37 4.95 5.24
N LYS A 4 -21.14 6.16 5.74
CA LYS A 4 -20.32 6.46 6.93
C LYS A 4 -18.94 5.76 6.90
N TRP A 5 -18.41 5.47 5.70
CA TRP A 5 -17.15 4.76 5.55
C TRP A 5 -16.00 5.53 6.18
N ARG A 6 -15.19 4.83 6.96
CA ARG A 6 -13.98 5.34 7.62
C ARG A 6 -12.88 4.34 7.34
N GLY A 7 -11.88 4.73 6.57
CA GLY A 7 -10.84 3.79 6.18
C GLY A 7 -10.25 4.07 4.81
N ALA A 8 -9.22 3.30 4.50
CA ALA A 8 -8.74 3.12 3.15
C ALA A 8 -9.84 2.55 2.24
N LEU A 9 -9.74 2.88 0.95
CA LEU A 9 -10.60 2.34 -0.09
C LEU A 9 -9.83 2.33 -1.41
N GLU A 10 -10.01 1.26 -2.18
CA GLU A 10 -9.66 1.17 -3.59
C GLU A 10 -10.96 1.09 -4.40
N LEU A 11 -11.05 1.87 -5.48
CA LEU A 11 -12.16 1.85 -6.42
C LEU A 11 -11.60 1.54 -7.80
N GLU A 12 -12.15 0.53 -8.45
CA GLU A 12 -11.72 0.11 -9.78
C GLU A 12 -12.78 0.47 -10.81
N PHE A 13 -12.38 1.20 -11.85
CA PHE A 13 -13.27 1.64 -12.92
C PHE A 13 -12.73 1.23 -14.28
N VAL A 14 -13.65 0.93 -15.20
CA VAL A 14 -13.35 0.91 -16.64
C VAL A 14 -13.99 2.14 -17.29
N LYS A 15 -13.20 2.80 -18.13
CA LYS A 15 -13.65 3.93 -18.96
C LYS A 15 -13.96 3.44 -20.37
N GLU A 16 -15.21 3.57 -20.81
CA GLU A 16 -15.60 3.31 -22.19
C GLU A 16 -15.14 4.47 -23.09
N THR A 17 -14.36 4.18 -24.13
CA THR A 17 -13.67 5.21 -24.93
C THR A 17 -14.59 6.00 -25.87
N LYS A 18 -15.73 5.43 -26.28
CA LYS A 18 -16.68 6.11 -27.19
C LYS A 18 -17.59 7.09 -26.45
N SER A 19 -18.09 6.66 -25.29
CA SER A 19 -19.04 7.43 -24.49
C SER A 19 -18.35 8.25 -23.40
N GLU A 20 -17.07 7.98 -23.12
CA GLU A 20 -16.28 8.53 -22.01
C GLU A 20 -16.88 8.23 -20.63
N MET A 21 -17.78 7.24 -20.55
CA MET A 21 -18.45 6.83 -19.32
C MET A 21 -17.54 5.94 -18.48
N TYR A 22 -17.55 6.16 -17.16
CA TYR A 22 -16.87 5.32 -16.19
C TYR A 22 -17.85 4.34 -15.54
N TYR A 23 -17.49 3.06 -15.55
CA TYR A 23 -18.24 1.99 -14.92
C TYR A 23 -17.44 1.45 -13.75
N LEU A 24 -18.04 1.46 -12.57
CA LEU A 24 -17.45 0.89 -11.36
C LEU A 24 -17.49 -0.64 -11.46
N ILE A 25 -16.33 -1.28 -11.26
CA ILE A 25 -16.18 -2.73 -11.25
C ILE A 25 -16.14 -3.25 -9.82
N GLU A 26 -15.33 -2.62 -8.98
CA GLU A 26 -15.05 -3.13 -7.65
C GLU A 26 -14.87 -2.01 -6.62
N ILE A 27 -15.29 -2.31 -5.39
CA ILE A 27 -15.04 -1.50 -4.20
C ILE A 27 -14.25 -2.38 -3.23
N ASN A 28 -13.01 -2.00 -2.95
CA ASN A 28 -12.12 -2.72 -2.06
C ASN A 28 -12.00 -1.98 -0.72
N PRO A 29 -12.52 -2.53 0.41
CA PRO A 29 -12.48 -1.94 1.76
C PRO A 29 -11.12 -1.70 2.41
N ARG A 30 -10.05 -1.64 1.63
CA ARG A 30 -8.67 -1.73 2.11
C ARG A 30 -7.76 -0.93 1.19
N PHE A 31 -6.52 -0.75 1.62
CA PHE A 31 -5.49 -0.32 0.67
C PHE A 31 -5.24 -1.41 -0.37
N PRO A 32 -4.89 -1.02 -1.60
CA PRO A 32 -4.40 -1.95 -2.60
C PRO A 32 -3.04 -2.53 -2.20
N ALA A 33 -2.73 -3.72 -2.71
CA ALA A 33 -1.39 -4.32 -2.56
C ALA A 33 -0.28 -3.53 -3.28
N TRP A 34 -0.63 -2.51 -4.06
CA TRP A 34 0.27 -1.59 -4.76
C TRP A 34 0.27 -0.18 -4.14
N ILE A 35 -0.22 0.01 -2.91
CA ILE A 35 -0.36 1.31 -2.24
C ILE A 35 0.92 2.16 -2.22
N TYR A 36 2.11 1.54 -2.27
CA TYR A 36 3.38 2.26 -2.32
C TYR A 36 3.48 3.21 -3.54
N LEU A 37 2.80 2.91 -4.65
CA LEU A 37 2.70 3.81 -5.81
C LEU A 37 2.11 5.17 -5.42
N SER A 38 1.17 5.24 -4.48
CA SER A 38 0.61 6.52 -4.02
C SER A 38 1.70 7.42 -3.43
N SER A 39 2.60 6.86 -2.62
CA SER A 39 3.73 7.58 -2.05
C SER A 39 4.70 8.05 -3.12
N ALA A 40 5.01 7.19 -4.10
CA ALA A 40 5.84 7.57 -5.25
C ALA A 40 5.20 8.71 -6.07
N ALA A 41 3.87 8.71 -6.19
CA ALA A 41 3.09 9.77 -6.82
C ALA A 41 2.94 11.06 -5.98
N GLY A 42 3.68 11.18 -4.89
CA GLY A 42 3.67 12.36 -4.00
C GLY A 42 2.53 12.37 -2.98
N GLN A 43 1.76 11.30 -2.90
CA GLN A 43 0.60 11.15 -2.02
C GLN A 43 0.79 9.95 -1.10
N ASN A 44 1.54 10.09 -0.01
CA ASN A 44 1.73 9.00 0.95
C ASN A 44 0.44 8.76 1.78
N LEU A 45 -0.52 8.06 1.18
CA LEU A 45 -1.84 7.81 1.75
C LEU A 45 -1.78 6.91 2.99
N ALA A 46 -0.83 5.97 3.04
CA ALA A 46 -0.63 5.11 4.20
C ALA A 46 -0.20 5.93 5.43
N LEU A 47 0.76 6.84 5.26
CA LEU A 47 1.19 7.76 6.32
C LEU A 47 0.03 8.65 6.78
N ALA A 48 -0.67 9.30 5.84
CA ALA A 48 -1.80 10.16 6.17
C ALA A 48 -2.90 9.40 6.93
N TYR A 49 -3.13 8.14 6.60
CA TYR A 49 -4.08 7.28 7.31
C TYR A 49 -3.66 6.98 8.75
N VAL A 50 -2.38 6.67 8.97
CA VAL A 50 -1.83 6.48 10.32
C VAL A 50 -1.90 7.78 11.12
N GLU A 51 -1.55 8.92 10.53
CA GLU A 51 -1.67 10.23 11.17
C GLU A 51 -3.12 10.50 11.60
N MET A 52 -4.10 10.26 10.72
CA MET A 52 -5.52 10.38 11.04
C MET A 52 -5.94 9.45 12.19
N ALA A 53 -5.47 8.19 12.17
CA ALA A 53 -5.80 7.20 13.21
C ALA A 53 -5.23 7.59 14.59
N LEU A 54 -4.08 8.26 14.62
CA LEU A 54 -3.45 8.79 15.82
C LEU A 54 -4.01 10.16 16.26
N GLY A 55 -4.99 10.71 15.54
CA GLY A 55 -5.53 12.05 15.82
C GLY A 55 -4.55 13.19 15.50
N LEU A 56 -3.51 12.91 14.71
CA LEU A 56 -2.55 13.89 14.25
C LEU A 56 -3.11 14.63 13.02
N LYS A 57 -2.56 15.82 12.78
CA LYS A 57 -2.88 16.59 11.58
C LYS A 57 -2.28 15.87 10.36
N SER A 58 -3.13 15.25 9.55
CA SER A 58 -2.70 14.62 8.30
C SER A 58 -2.55 15.63 7.16
N LYS A 59 -1.64 15.36 6.23
CA LYS A 59 -1.52 16.14 4.99
C LYS A 59 -2.76 15.95 4.10
N THR A 60 -3.26 17.04 3.53
CA THR A 60 -4.20 17.01 2.40
C THR A 60 -3.42 16.94 1.10
N PHE A 61 -3.89 16.13 0.16
CA PHE A 61 -3.25 15.95 -1.13
C PHE A 61 -4.08 16.61 -2.23
N ASP A 62 -3.42 17.33 -3.13
CA ASP A 62 -4.06 17.91 -4.31
C ASP A 62 -4.10 16.87 -5.42
N ARG A 63 -3.22 16.99 -6.42
CA ARG A 63 -3.12 16.04 -7.54
C ARG A 63 -1.90 15.15 -7.38
N PRO A 64 -2.01 13.86 -7.74
CA PRO A 64 -0.84 12.99 -7.81
C PRO A 64 0.02 13.38 -9.00
N ASN A 65 1.32 13.11 -8.91
CA ASN A 65 2.25 13.27 -10.03
C ASN A 65 2.00 12.17 -11.08
N ALA A 66 1.78 12.56 -12.33
CA ALA A 66 1.62 11.63 -13.44
C ALA A 66 2.97 11.16 -14.00
N GLY A 67 2.96 10.13 -14.85
CA GLY A 67 4.16 9.63 -15.53
C GLY A 67 5.05 8.72 -14.68
N ILE A 68 4.51 8.16 -13.59
CA ILE A 68 5.22 7.25 -12.70
C ILE A 68 4.80 5.82 -13.03
N PHE A 69 5.78 4.94 -13.18
CA PHE A 69 5.55 3.50 -13.31
C PHE A 69 5.93 2.81 -12.00
N PHE A 70 5.22 1.73 -11.68
CA PHE A 70 5.49 0.90 -10.51
C PHE A 70 5.68 -0.54 -10.94
N VAL A 71 6.79 -1.15 -10.51
CA VAL A 71 7.08 -2.57 -10.69
C VAL A 71 7.20 -3.20 -9.33
N ARG A 72 6.43 -4.27 -9.10
CA ARG A 72 6.55 -5.12 -7.91
C ARG A 72 7.26 -6.40 -8.31
N HIS A 73 8.30 -6.76 -7.58
CA HIS A 73 8.95 -8.07 -7.68
C HIS A 73 8.77 -8.84 -6.37
N ALA A 74 8.63 -10.15 -6.47
CA ALA A 74 8.63 -11.05 -5.33
C ALA A 74 10.08 -11.49 -5.03
N ILE A 75 10.40 -11.70 -3.75
CA ILE A 75 11.67 -12.27 -3.31
C ILE A 75 11.34 -13.47 -2.43
N ASP A 76 11.97 -14.60 -2.71
CA ASP A 76 11.90 -15.77 -1.84
C ASP A 76 13.00 -15.66 -0.77
N LEU A 77 12.61 -15.70 0.49
CA LEU A 77 13.51 -15.67 1.63
C LEU A 77 13.57 -17.05 2.27
N VAL A 78 14.75 -17.68 2.23
CA VAL A 78 15.00 -18.93 2.95
C VAL A 78 15.51 -18.59 4.35
N SER A 79 14.88 -19.15 5.38
CA SER A 79 15.19 -18.90 6.79
C SER A 79 15.13 -20.19 7.59
N ASP A 80 15.86 -20.24 8.70
CA ASP A 80 15.76 -21.35 9.66
C ASP A 80 14.47 -21.28 10.50
N LEU A 81 14.09 -22.42 11.09
CA LEU A 81 12.88 -22.56 11.90
C LEU A 81 12.98 -21.80 13.23
N ASN A 82 14.18 -21.61 13.78
CA ASN A 82 14.35 -20.92 15.06
C ASN A 82 13.90 -19.46 14.96
N ARG A 83 14.06 -18.83 13.79
CA ARG A 83 13.51 -17.49 13.54
C ARG A 83 11.98 -17.43 13.54
N LEU A 84 11.32 -18.50 13.09
CA LEU A 84 9.86 -18.59 13.20
C LEU A 84 9.44 -18.73 14.67
N GLU A 85 10.19 -19.50 15.45
CA GLU A 85 10.00 -19.62 16.90
C GLU A 85 10.16 -18.26 17.60
N GLU A 86 11.23 -17.51 17.31
CA GLU A 86 11.44 -16.16 17.85
C GLU A 86 10.28 -15.23 17.54
N LEU A 87 9.82 -15.19 16.28
CA LEU A 87 8.66 -14.39 15.89
C LEU A 87 7.40 -14.79 16.64
N SER A 88 7.18 -16.09 16.85
CA SER A 88 6.00 -16.61 17.52
C SER A 88 6.01 -16.29 19.03
N VAL A 89 7.17 -16.41 19.69
CA VAL A 89 7.31 -16.20 21.13
C VAL A 89 7.37 -14.70 21.47
N ASN A 90 8.13 -13.93 20.69
CA ASN A 90 8.41 -12.53 21.00
C ASN A 90 7.54 -11.54 20.22
N SER A 91 6.75 -12.01 19.24
CA SER A 91 6.04 -11.16 18.25
C SER A 91 6.96 -10.29 17.39
N GLU A 92 8.28 -10.50 17.47
CA GLU A 92 9.30 -9.82 16.67
C GLU A 92 10.45 -10.78 16.33
N CYS A 93 11.10 -10.56 15.20
CA CYS A 93 12.28 -11.30 14.76
C CYS A 93 13.20 -10.34 13.99
N PHE A 94 14.48 -10.31 14.35
CA PHE A 94 15.46 -9.45 13.68
C PHE A 94 16.09 -10.20 12.50
N ILE A 95 15.95 -9.63 11.30
CA ILE A 95 16.56 -10.17 10.09
C ILE A 95 17.76 -9.29 9.73
N GLU A 96 18.98 -9.77 9.98
CA GLU A 96 20.18 -9.14 9.43
C GLU A 96 20.24 -9.37 7.92
N ARG A 97 20.13 -8.29 7.13
CA ARG A 97 20.42 -8.36 5.70
C ARG A 97 21.92 -8.51 5.51
N LYS A 98 22.39 -9.73 5.26
CA LYS A 98 23.71 -9.91 4.63
C LYS A 98 23.64 -9.25 3.25
N LYS A 99 24.56 -8.31 2.98
CA LYS A 99 24.74 -7.81 1.61
C LYS A 99 25.15 -9.00 0.76
N TYR A 100 24.31 -9.39 -0.19
CA TYR A 100 24.73 -10.30 -1.24
C TYR A 100 25.74 -9.52 -2.11
N GLU A 101 27.03 -9.80 -1.93
CA GLU A 101 28.03 -9.41 -2.91
C GLU A 101 27.74 -10.23 -4.17
N THR A 102 27.25 -9.57 -5.20
CA THR A 102 27.26 -10.12 -6.57
C THR A 102 28.72 -10.41 -6.92
N GLN A 103 29.05 -11.69 -7.11
CA GLN A 103 30.30 -12.14 -7.74
C GLN A 103 30.38 -11.65 -9.19
#